data_AF-A0A5F1ZRD6-F1
#
_entry.id   AF-A0A5F1ZRD6-F1
#
_cell.length_a   1.000
_cell.length_b   1.000
_cell.length_c   1.000
_cell.angle_alpha   90.00
_cell.angle_beta   90.00
_cell.angle_gamma   90.00
#
_symmetry.space_group_name_H-M   'P 1'
#
loop_
_entity.id
_entity.type
_entity.pdbx_description
1 polymer ?
#
loop_
_entity_poly.entity_id
_entity_poly.type
_entity_poly.pdbx_seq_one_letter_code
_entity_poly.pdbx_strand_id
1 'polypeptide(L)'
;MRTPIFLTLISTLMFLSPAAWAQDVQKGKPLPDDGGEVHKDGQSLDKEYYEYYFKTLPNTDTLEKEKLEYNLIRSLKLELRKRDAEKMNPEELKKVNASSVRYERVFEDSIWMRGIRKQLGHLKFKDYMFVIVYDKYYCFISYEMNPARYIQEPYQVQLIFKKENPFTSTLPQP
;
A
#
# COMPACT_ATOMS: atom_id res chain seq x y z
N MET A 1 1.80 -40.06 56.22
CA MET A 1 1.83 -39.23 57.45
C MET A 1 1.31 -37.83 57.10
N ARG A 2 0.25 -37.39 57.80
CA ARG A 2 -0.18 -36.00 58.12
C ARG A 2 -0.60 -35.03 56.98
N THR A 3 -1.90 -34.72 56.97
CA THR A 3 -2.55 -33.45 56.55
C THR A 3 -2.27 -32.33 57.61
N PRO A 4 -2.76 -31.04 57.54
CA PRO A 4 -3.67 -30.37 56.60
C PRO A 4 -3.34 -28.89 56.19
N ILE A 5 -4.19 -28.39 55.27
CA ILE A 5 -4.67 -27.01 54.94
C ILE A 5 -4.38 -25.87 55.94
N PHE A 6 -4.01 -24.66 55.47
CA PHE A 6 -4.72 -23.38 55.75
C PHE A 6 -4.07 -22.10 55.15
N LEU A 7 -4.97 -21.15 54.80
CA LEU A 7 -4.90 -19.68 54.90
C LEU A 7 -4.16 -18.83 53.84
N THR A 8 -4.97 -18.28 52.93
CA THR A 8 -5.17 -16.83 52.64
C THR A 8 -3.97 -15.88 52.63
N LEU A 9 -3.78 -15.14 51.51
CA LEU A 9 -3.80 -13.67 51.56
C LEU A 9 -4.10 -13.06 50.18
N ILE A 10 -5.29 -12.49 50.06
CA ILE A 10 -5.63 -11.42 49.12
C ILE A 10 -5.04 -10.12 49.70
N SER A 11 -4.29 -9.39 48.90
CA SER A 11 -3.87 -8.00 49.15
C SER A 11 -3.49 -7.40 47.79
N THR A 12 -4.44 -6.88 47.01
CA THR A 12 -4.71 -5.44 46.88
C THR A 12 -3.57 -4.54 47.34
N LEU A 13 -2.82 -3.97 46.39
CA LEU A 13 -2.53 -2.54 46.45
C LEU A 13 -2.49 -1.96 45.03
N MET A 14 -3.49 -1.13 44.76
CA MET A 14 -3.41 -0.13 43.70
C MET A 14 -2.21 0.78 43.97
N PHE A 15 -1.41 1.03 42.94
CA PHE A 15 -0.79 2.34 42.76
C PHE A 15 -1.11 2.84 41.35
N LEU A 16 -2.22 3.57 41.27
CA LEU A 16 -2.40 4.65 40.33
C LEU A 16 -1.27 5.67 40.54
N SER A 17 -0.59 6.08 39.46
CA SER A 17 -0.34 7.49 39.12
C SER A 17 0.47 7.59 37.82
N PRO A 18 -0.13 8.05 36.71
CA PRO A 18 0.58 8.86 35.74
C PRO A 18 0.63 10.30 36.30
N ALA A 19 1.82 10.75 36.70
CA ALA A 19 2.02 12.15 37.02
C ALA A 19 1.89 12.97 35.73
N ALA A 20 0.71 13.56 35.55
CA ALA A 20 0.48 14.65 34.63
C ALA A 20 1.31 15.86 35.08
N TRP A 21 2.24 16.31 34.24
CA TRP A 21 2.81 17.65 34.37
C TRP A 21 1.80 18.67 33.85
N ALA A 22 0.88 19.07 34.72
CA ALA A 22 0.20 20.35 34.59
C ALA A 22 1.19 21.41 35.08
N GLN A 23 1.77 22.19 34.15
CA GLN A 23 2.39 23.47 34.53
C GLN A 23 1.26 24.47 34.79
N ASP A 24 1.15 24.87 36.05
CA ASP A 24 0.33 26.00 36.49
C ASP A 24 0.71 27.27 35.71
N VAL A 25 -0.23 27.79 34.93
CA VAL A 25 -0.15 29.14 34.37
C VAL A 25 -0.43 30.13 35.50
N GLN A 26 0.61 30.64 36.14
CA GLN A 26 0.48 31.82 36.98
C GLN A 26 0.09 33.02 36.11
N LYS A 27 -1.12 33.55 36.33
CA LYS A 27 -1.56 34.87 35.82
C LYS A 27 -0.70 35.98 36.44
N GLY A 28 0.41 36.31 35.76
CA GLY A 28 1.18 37.54 35.98
C GLY A 28 0.67 38.69 35.09
N LYS A 29 0.61 39.90 35.64
CA LYS A 29 0.20 41.16 34.97
C LYS A 29 1.02 41.45 33.69
N PRO A 30 0.47 42.20 32.71
CA PRO A 30 1.22 42.60 31.53
C PRO A 30 2.29 43.63 31.92
N LEU A 31 3.56 43.35 31.59
CA LEU A 31 4.61 44.37 31.61
C LEU A 31 4.51 45.24 30.35
N PRO A 32 4.86 46.53 30.46
CA PRO A 32 4.79 47.46 29.34
C PRO A 32 5.91 47.20 28.33
N ASP A 33 5.52 47.38 27.08
CA ASP A 33 6.30 47.61 25.87
C ASP A 33 7.67 48.28 26.12
N ASP A 34 8.75 47.54 25.87
CA ASP A 34 10.05 48.13 25.55
C ASP A 34 10.87 47.17 24.69
N GLY A 35 11.31 47.66 23.54
CA GLY A 35 12.05 46.88 22.55
C GLY A 35 11.25 46.56 21.29
N GLY A 36 10.83 47.60 20.57
CA GLY A 36 10.32 47.46 19.21
C GLY A 36 11.33 46.76 18.30
N GLU A 37 11.16 45.46 18.12
CA GLU A 37 11.63 44.77 16.93
C GLU A 37 10.85 45.37 15.75
N VAL A 38 11.45 46.40 15.15
CA VAL A 38 11.01 46.89 13.86
C VAL A 38 11.28 45.77 12.86
N HIS A 39 10.28 44.92 12.64
CA HIS A 39 10.21 44.05 11.47
C HIS A 39 10.14 44.94 10.23
N LYS A 40 11.30 45.42 9.78
CA LYS A 40 11.45 45.88 8.40
C LYS A 40 11.22 44.66 7.51
N ASP A 41 10.38 44.87 6.50
CA ASP A 41 10.03 43.95 5.43
C ASP A 41 8.87 42.99 5.75
N GLY A 42 7.67 43.59 5.84
CA GLY A 42 6.37 42.92 5.80
C GLY A 42 6.02 42.23 4.47
N GLN A 43 7.02 41.71 3.74
CA GLN A 43 6.81 40.70 2.69
C GLN A 43 7.10 39.31 3.27
N SER A 44 6.24 38.95 4.22
CA SER A 44 5.85 37.59 4.66
C SER A 44 6.93 36.50 4.55
N LEU A 45 7.70 36.32 5.63
CA LEU A 45 8.36 35.06 5.94
C LEU A 45 7.40 33.86 5.80
N ASP A 46 6.11 34.06 6.08
CA ASP A 46 5.06 33.07 5.83
C ASP A 46 5.00 32.64 4.37
N LYS A 47 5.08 33.57 3.41
CA LYS A 47 5.06 33.23 1.97
C LYS A 47 6.31 32.47 1.57
N GLU A 48 7.48 32.87 2.07
CA GLU A 48 8.73 32.16 1.81
C GLU A 48 8.68 30.74 2.41
N TYR A 49 8.15 30.60 3.63
CA TYR A 49 7.93 29.31 4.27
C TYR A 49 6.91 28.46 3.51
N TYR A 50 5.77 29.02 3.08
CA TYR A 50 4.76 28.32 2.29
C TYR A 50 5.32 27.91 0.93
N GLU A 51 6.04 28.79 0.23
CA GLU A 51 6.69 28.45 -1.03
C GLU A 51 7.74 27.35 -0.85
N TYR A 52 8.56 27.43 0.20
CA TYR A 52 9.54 26.39 0.53
C TYR A 52 8.86 25.06 0.86
N TYR A 53 7.80 25.07 1.66
CA TYR A 53 7.00 23.89 1.98
C TYR A 53 6.45 23.23 0.71
N PHE A 54 5.77 23.99 -0.16
CA PHE A 54 5.23 23.42 -1.42
C PHE A 54 6.32 22.98 -2.39
N LYS A 55 7.47 23.67 -2.45
CA LYS A 55 8.63 23.26 -3.27
C LYS A 55 9.33 22.01 -2.75
N THR A 56 9.21 21.72 -1.45
CA THR A 56 9.84 20.54 -0.81
C THR A 56 8.88 19.37 -0.63
N LEU A 57 7.60 19.53 -0.93
CA LEU A 57 6.66 18.41 -0.94
C LEU A 57 7.12 17.37 -1.97
N PRO A 58 7.27 16.09 -1.57
CA PRO A 58 7.63 15.04 -2.50
C PRO A 58 6.54 14.90 -3.55
N ASN A 59 6.93 14.59 -4.78
CA ASN A 59 5.99 14.24 -5.83
C ASN A 59 5.34 12.89 -5.46
N THR A 60 4.19 12.98 -4.79
CA THR A 60 3.46 11.83 -4.26
C THR A 60 3.02 10.89 -5.35
N ASP A 61 2.68 11.42 -6.54
CA ASP A 61 2.10 10.65 -7.62
C ASP A 61 3.13 9.71 -8.25
N THR A 62 4.36 10.19 -8.46
CA THR A 62 5.46 9.34 -8.93
C THR A 62 5.78 8.24 -7.92
N LEU A 63 5.79 8.59 -6.64
CA LEU A 63 6.10 7.64 -5.56
C LEU A 63 5.00 6.59 -5.38
N GLU A 64 3.73 6.98 -5.49
CA GLU A 64 2.58 6.07 -5.45
C GLU A 64 2.60 5.12 -6.66
N LYS A 65 2.94 5.63 -7.86
CA LYS A 65 3.08 4.82 -9.07
C LYS A 65 4.21 3.79 -8.93
N GLU A 66 5.40 4.20 -8.49
CA GLU A 66 6.54 3.31 -8.31
C GLU A 66 6.25 2.22 -7.27
N LYS A 67 5.57 2.56 -6.17
CA LYS A 67 5.12 1.60 -5.16
C LYS A 67 4.12 0.60 -5.72
N LEU A 68 3.15 1.07 -6.50
CA LEU A 68 2.19 0.20 -7.17
C LEU A 68 2.91 -0.78 -8.10
N GLU A 69 3.78 -0.27 -8.97
CA GLU A 69 4.55 -1.09 -9.90
C GLU A 69 5.43 -2.10 -9.17
N TYR A 70 6.09 -1.70 -8.09
CA TYR A 70 6.87 -2.60 -7.24
C TYR A 70 6.02 -3.76 -6.71
N ASN A 71 4.86 -3.46 -6.12
CA ASN A 71 3.97 -4.48 -5.56
C ASN A 71 3.49 -5.46 -6.65
N LEU A 72 3.03 -4.92 -7.78
CA LEU A 72 2.52 -5.69 -8.91
C LEU A 72 3.61 -6.61 -9.51
N ILE A 73 4.79 -6.05 -9.79
CA ILE A 73 5.91 -6.79 -10.38
C ILE A 73 6.45 -7.84 -9.42
N ARG A 74 6.56 -7.53 -8.12
CA ARG A 74 7.00 -8.49 -7.10
C ARG A 74 6.07 -9.70 -7.06
N SER A 75 4.76 -9.48 -7.00
CA SER A 75 3.77 -10.55 -7.00
C SER A 75 3.77 -11.35 -8.30
N LEU A 76 3.90 -10.68 -9.45
CA LEU A 76 4.01 -11.35 -10.75
C LEU A 76 5.24 -12.27 -10.81
N LYS A 77 6.42 -11.79 -10.43
CA LYS A 77 7.67 -12.59 -10.44
C LYS A 77 7.55 -13.84 -9.58
N LEU A 78 6.93 -13.71 -8.40
CA LEU A 78 6.69 -14.85 -7.51
C LEU A 78 5.78 -15.90 -8.14
N GLU A 79 4.68 -15.48 -8.77
CA GLU A 79 3.77 -16.43 -9.41
C GLU A 79 4.33 -17.04 -10.70
N LEU A 80 5.06 -16.28 -11.51
CA LEU A 80 5.78 -16.80 -12.67
C LEU A 80 6.76 -17.90 -12.28
N ARG A 81 7.55 -17.66 -11.22
CA ARG A 81 8.51 -18.65 -10.69
C ARG A 81 7.82 -19.91 -10.15
N LYS A 82 6.65 -19.78 -9.51
CA LYS A 82 5.90 -20.93 -8.99
C LYS A 82 5.30 -21.80 -10.08
N ARG A 83 4.75 -21.17 -11.13
CA ARG A 83 3.97 -21.86 -12.18
C ARG A 83 4.82 -22.38 -13.33
N ASP A 84 5.92 -21.71 -13.66
CA ASP A 84 6.75 -22.00 -14.84
C ASP A 84 8.24 -21.91 -14.47
N ALA A 85 8.64 -22.63 -13.42
CA ALA A 85 9.98 -22.57 -12.84
C ALA A 85 11.10 -22.93 -13.84
N GLU A 86 10.80 -23.78 -14.83
CA GLU A 86 11.74 -24.21 -15.86
C GLU A 86 12.11 -23.08 -16.82
N LYS A 87 11.14 -22.22 -17.18
CA LYS A 87 11.36 -21.10 -18.11
C LYS A 87 11.70 -19.81 -17.38
N MET A 88 11.17 -19.62 -16.17
CA MET A 88 11.34 -18.40 -15.38
C MET A 88 12.51 -18.53 -14.41
N ASN A 89 13.72 -18.63 -14.98
CA ASN A 89 14.96 -18.61 -14.22
C ASN A 89 15.25 -17.19 -13.65
N PRO A 90 16.22 -17.02 -12.73
CA PRO A 90 16.55 -15.73 -12.15
C PRO A 90 16.95 -14.65 -13.17
N GLU A 91 17.49 -15.04 -14.33
CA GLU A 91 17.90 -14.11 -15.38
C GLU A 91 16.70 -13.59 -16.18
N GLU A 92 15.75 -14.47 -16.53
CA GLU A 92 14.49 -14.10 -17.16
C GLU A 92 13.63 -13.24 -16.23
N LEU A 93 13.58 -13.56 -14.94
CA LEU A 93 12.86 -12.76 -13.95
C LEU A 93 13.44 -11.35 -13.76
N LYS A 94 14.71 -11.11 -14.11
CA LYS A 94 15.28 -9.74 -14.12
C LYS A 94 14.73 -8.90 -15.26
N LYS A 95 14.32 -9.52 -16.38
CA LYS A 95 13.73 -8.82 -17.53
C LYS A 95 12.34 -8.29 -17.21
N VAL A 96 11.62 -8.90 -16.27
CA VAL A 96 10.33 -8.41 -15.77
C VAL A 96 10.54 -7.13 -14.94
N ASN A 97 10.17 -5.99 -15.51
CA ASN A 97 10.33 -4.65 -14.95
C ASN A 97 9.17 -3.75 -15.40
N ALA A 98 9.12 -2.50 -14.90
CA ALA A 98 8.02 -1.58 -15.19
C ALA A 98 7.81 -1.28 -16.68
N SER A 99 8.86 -1.32 -17.50
CA SER A 99 8.77 -1.05 -18.94
C SER A 99 8.33 -2.25 -19.77
N SER A 100 8.49 -3.47 -19.26
CA SER A 100 8.11 -4.72 -19.97
C SER A 100 6.72 -5.22 -19.61
N VAL A 101 6.11 -4.71 -18.54
CA VAL A 101 4.77 -5.10 -18.10
C VAL A 101 3.76 -4.03 -18.47
N ARG A 102 2.55 -4.47 -18.83
CA ARG A 102 1.38 -3.59 -18.90
C ARG A 102 0.43 -3.99 -17.78
N TYR A 103 -0.14 -3.05 -17.08
CA TYR A 103 -1.13 -3.34 -16.05
C TYR A 103 -2.29 -2.36 -16.12
N GLU A 104 -3.46 -2.85 -15.73
CA GLU A 104 -4.70 -2.08 -15.71
C GLU A 104 -5.41 -2.35 -14.39
N ARG A 105 -5.97 -1.29 -13.78
CA ARG A 105 -6.92 -1.46 -12.67
C ARG A 105 -8.23 -1.99 -13.24
N VAL A 106 -8.70 -3.11 -12.71
CA VAL A 106 -9.96 -3.72 -13.14
C VAL A 106 -11.01 -3.57 -12.06
N PHE A 107 -12.25 -3.39 -12.49
CA PHE A 107 -13.43 -3.33 -11.64
C PHE A 107 -14.29 -4.57 -11.88
N GLU A 108 -15.22 -4.85 -10.97
CA GLU A 108 -16.03 -6.07 -11.02
C GLU A 108 -16.81 -6.26 -12.34
N ASP A 109 -17.21 -5.16 -12.96
CA ASP A 109 -17.94 -5.05 -14.23
C ASP A 109 -17.06 -5.08 -15.48
N SER A 110 -15.72 -5.04 -15.33
CA SER A 110 -14.77 -5.05 -16.43
C SER A 110 -14.93 -6.30 -17.32
N ILE A 111 -14.64 -6.13 -18.62
CA ILE A 111 -14.60 -7.22 -19.61
C ILE A 111 -13.69 -8.36 -19.13
N TRP A 112 -12.54 -8.02 -18.53
CA TRP A 112 -11.61 -8.98 -17.94
C TRP A 112 -12.28 -9.82 -16.85
N MET A 113 -12.98 -9.16 -15.94
CA MET A 113 -13.61 -9.82 -14.78
C MET A 113 -14.76 -10.73 -15.18
N ARG A 114 -15.50 -10.41 -16.25
CA ARG A 114 -16.53 -11.31 -16.81
C ARG A 114 -15.93 -12.63 -17.30
N GLY A 115 -14.79 -12.59 -17.99
CA GLY A 115 -14.09 -13.80 -18.44
C GLY A 115 -13.51 -14.60 -17.27
N ILE A 116 -12.84 -13.90 -16.36
CA ILE A 116 -12.20 -14.47 -15.18
C ILE A 116 -13.23 -15.15 -14.26
N ARG A 117 -14.37 -14.51 -13.99
CA ARG A 117 -15.45 -15.09 -13.15
C ARG A 117 -15.97 -16.40 -13.71
N LYS A 118 -16.12 -16.50 -15.04
CA LYS A 118 -16.58 -17.73 -15.71
C LYS A 118 -15.57 -18.87 -15.58
N GLN A 119 -14.28 -18.57 -15.68
CA GLN A 119 -13.22 -19.57 -15.62
C GLN A 119 -12.82 -19.95 -14.18
N LEU A 120 -12.93 -18.99 -13.25
CA LEU A 120 -12.35 -19.04 -11.91
C LEU A 120 -13.38 -18.53 -10.88
N GLY A 121 -14.46 -19.28 -10.71
CA GLY A 121 -15.60 -18.92 -9.85
C GLY A 121 -15.31 -18.83 -8.35
N HIS A 122 -14.11 -19.18 -7.90
CA HIS A 122 -13.68 -19.08 -6.50
C HIS A 122 -12.94 -17.76 -6.19
N LEU A 123 -12.69 -16.92 -7.19
CA LEU A 123 -12.06 -15.62 -6.99
C LEU A 123 -13.01 -14.68 -6.23
N LYS A 124 -12.47 -13.99 -5.23
CA LYS A 124 -13.20 -12.95 -4.51
C LYS A 124 -12.82 -11.60 -5.09
N PHE A 125 -13.82 -10.81 -5.46
CA PHE A 125 -13.59 -9.46 -5.95
C PHE A 125 -13.39 -8.49 -4.78
N LYS A 126 -12.48 -7.54 -4.99
CA LYS A 126 -12.04 -6.55 -4.00
C LYS A 126 -11.98 -5.19 -4.67
N ASP A 127 -11.83 -4.12 -3.89
CA ASP A 127 -11.80 -2.76 -4.43
C ASP A 127 -10.53 -2.44 -5.23
N TYR A 128 -9.44 -3.14 -4.92
CA TYR A 128 -8.13 -2.96 -5.53
C TYR A 128 -7.74 -4.20 -6.31
N MET A 129 -8.25 -4.32 -7.54
CA MET A 129 -7.93 -5.40 -8.46
C MET A 129 -7.17 -4.89 -9.67
N PHE A 130 -6.21 -5.69 -10.13
CA PHE A 130 -5.34 -5.39 -11.24
C PHE A 130 -5.16 -6.61 -12.14
N VAL A 131 -5.08 -6.37 -13.43
CA VAL A 131 -4.60 -7.36 -14.40
C VAL A 131 -3.25 -6.89 -14.90
N ILE A 132 -2.24 -7.74 -14.80
CA ILE A 132 -0.90 -7.51 -15.33
C ILE A 132 -0.67 -8.45 -16.51
N VAL A 133 -0.13 -7.90 -17.59
CA VAL A 133 0.23 -8.62 -18.81
C VAL A 133 1.73 -8.52 -19.00
N TYR A 134 2.39 -9.68 -19.07
CA TYR A 134 3.80 -9.81 -19.40
C TYR A 134 3.96 -10.90 -20.45
N ASP A 135 4.40 -10.52 -21.66
CA ASP A 135 4.50 -11.43 -22.81
C ASP A 135 3.18 -12.20 -23.02
N LYS A 136 3.17 -13.53 -22.84
CA LYS A 136 1.99 -14.41 -22.94
C LYS A 136 1.23 -14.60 -21.62
N TYR A 137 1.76 -14.09 -20.51
CA TYR A 137 1.23 -14.30 -19.17
C TYR A 137 0.26 -13.20 -18.78
N TYR A 138 -0.94 -13.59 -18.36
CA TYR A 138 -1.91 -12.69 -17.73
C TYR A 138 -1.97 -13.05 -16.25
N CYS A 139 -1.88 -12.07 -15.37
CA CYS A 139 -1.91 -12.27 -13.94
C CYS A 139 -2.98 -11.37 -13.33
N PHE A 140 -3.96 -11.99 -12.67
CA PHE A 140 -4.92 -11.28 -11.84
C PHE A 140 -4.37 -11.12 -10.43
N ILE A 141 -4.41 -9.91 -9.90
CA ILE A 141 -3.97 -9.60 -8.55
C ILE A 141 -5.04 -8.77 -7.85
N SER A 142 -5.34 -9.10 -6.60
CA SER A 142 -6.24 -8.32 -5.75
C SER A 142 -5.58 -7.97 -4.43
N TYR A 143 -5.98 -6.83 -3.85
CA TYR A 143 -5.49 -6.31 -2.57
C TYR A 143 -6.67 -5.88 -1.70
N GLU A 144 -6.49 -5.92 -0.38
CA GLU A 144 -7.50 -5.43 0.57
C GLU A 144 -7.43 -3.91 0.74
N MET A 145 -6.24 -3.34 0.64
CA MET A 145 -5.99 -1.90 0.76
C MET A 145 -5.29 -1.37 -0.49
N ASN A 146 -5.24 -0.04 -0.66
CA ASN A 146 -4.62 0.58 -1.84
C ASN A 146 -3.12 0.21 -1.97
N PRO A 147 -2.72 -0.56 -3.00
CA PRO A 147 -1.34 -0.99 -3.20
C PRO A 147 -0.40 0.13 -3.68
N ALA A 148 -0.91 1.30 -4.06
CA ALA A 148 -0.07 2.45 -4.37
C ALA A 148 0.45 3.15 -3.10
N ARG A 149 -0.28 3.05 -1.98
CA ARG A 149 0.08 3.71 -0.71
C ARG A 149 1.01 2.86 0.15
N TYR A 150 0.80 1.55 0.15
CA TYR A 150 1.47 0.61 1.04
C TYR A 150 2.12 -0.54 0.28
N ILE A 151 3.33 -0.92 0.69
CA ILE A 151 3.92 -2.19 0.27
C ILE A 151 3.20 -3.29 1.04
N GLN A 152 2.50 -4.17 0.34
CA GLN A 152 1.66 -5.18 0.97
C GLN A 152 1.62 -6.46 0.14
N GLU A 153 1.29 -7.56 0.80
CA GLU A 153 1.05 -8.81 0.11
C GLU A 153 -0.34 -8.80 -0.53
N PRO A 154 -0.49 -9.37 -1.73
CA PRO A 154 -1.78 -9.46 -2.40
C PRO A 154 -2.70 -10.42 -1.65
N TYR A 155 -3.99 -10.07 -1.60
CA TYR A 155 -5.05 -10.92 -1.07
C TYR A 155 -5.19 -12.21 -1.90
N GLN A 156 -5.14 -12.05 -3.22
CA GLN A 156 -5.23 -13.17 -4.15
C GLN A 156 -4.42 -12.86 -5.40
N VAL A 157 -3.67 -13.86 -5.87
CA VAL A 157 -2.91 -13.81 -7.13
C VAL A 157 -3.25 -15.04 -7.93
N GLN A 158 -3.56 -14.86 -9.20
CA GLN A 158 -3.87 -15.96 -10.09
C GLN A 158 -3.28 -15.72 -11.47
N LEU A 159 -2.33 -16.58 -11.84
CA LEU A 159 -1.81 -16.62 -13.20
C LEU A 159 -2.84 -17.28 -14.12
N ILE A 160 -3.33 -16.53 -15.10
CA ILE A 160 -4.29 -16.95 -16.11
C ILE A 160 -3.48 -17.14 -17.39
N PHE A 161 -3.20 -18.39 -17.74
CA PHE A 161 -2.56 -18.67 -19.02
C PHE A 161 -3.52 -18.37 -20.16
N LYS A 162 -3.02 -17.72 -21.21
CA LYS A 162 -3.51 -18.01 -22.55
C LYS A 162 -2.95 -19.39 -22.89
N LYS A 163 -3.62 -20.47 -22.43
CA LYS A 163 -3.46 -21.79 -23.06
C LYS A 163 -3.56 -21.51 -24.56
N GLU A 164 -2.59 -21.95 -25.36
CA GLU A 164 -2.63 -21.80 -26.82
C GLU A 164 -4.07 -22.06 -27.25
N ASN A 165 -4.73 -21.01 -27.74
CA ASN A 165 -6.16 -21.06 -27.99
C ASN A 165 -6.32 -22.04 -29.15
N PRO A 166 -6.98 -23.20 -29.01
CA PRO A 166 -7.27 -24.04 -30.19
C PRO A 166 -8.28 -23.36 -31.12
N PHE A 167 -8.82 -22.21 -30.72
CA PHE A 167 -9.69 -21.37 -31.53
C PHE A 167 -8.92 -20.19 -32.09
N THR A 168 -8.38 -20.41 -33.29
CA THR A 168 -8.13 -19.36 -34.29
C THR A 168 -9.47 -18.68 -34.58
N SER A 169 -9.83 -17.67 -33.79
CA SER A 169 -10.91 -16.77 -34.16
C SER A 169 -10.38 -15.87 -35.28
N THR A 170 -10.45 -16.34 -36.52
CA THR A 170 -10.49 -15.43 -37.66
C THR A 170 -11.70 -14.53 -37.45
N LEU A 171 -11.45 -13.28 -37.09
CA LEU A 171 -12.45 -12.22 -37.20
C LEU A 171 -12.90 -12.20 -38.67
N PRO A 172 -14.22 -12.21 -38.98
CA PRO A 172 -14.66 -11.97 -40.34
C PRO A 172 -14.19 -10.57 -40.72
N GLN A 173 -13.46 -10.46 -41.83
CA GLN A 173 -13.07 -9.18 -42.39
C GLN A 173 -14.34 -8.44 -42.86
N PRO A 174 -14.35 -7.10 -42.80
CA PRO A 174 -15.49 -6.27 -43.19
C PRO A 174 -15.87 -6.45 -44.66
#